data_AF-A0A8J7T3E2-F1
#
_entry.id   AF-A0A8J7T3E2-F1
#
_cell.length_a   1.000
_cell.length_b   1.000
_cell.length_c   1.000
_cell.angle_alpha   90.00
_cell.angle_beta   90.00
_cell.angle_gamma   90.00
#
_symmetry.space_group_name_H-M   'P 1'
#
loop_
_entity.id
_entity.type
_entity.pdbx_description
1 polymer ?
#
loop_
_entity_poly.entity_id
_entity_poly.type
_entity_poly.pdbx_seq_one_letter_code
_entity_poly.pdbx_strand_id
1 'polypeptide(L)'
;EGQATVYDPARGAPCLECVFPEPPAAGLVPSCAEAGVVGPLPGVIGSVMALEAIKIVTGAGTPLRGEMLIFDGLHGESRRITLRRRADCPVCSLMTPSHIQARPEEPEFP
;
A
#
# COMPACT_ATOMS: atom_id res chain seq x y z
N GLU A 1 -6.79 13.72 -4.70
CA GLU A 1 -6.99 12.36 -4.16
C GLU A 1 -5.78 11.95 -3.34
N GLY A 2 -5.94 11.01 -2.40
CA GLY A 2 -4.87 10.39 -1.64
C GLY A 2 -4.89 8.87 -1.84
N GLN A 3 -3.73 8.21 -1.72
CA GLN A 3 -3.60 6.78 -1.99
C GLN A 3 -2.88 6.06 -0.84
N ALA A 4 -3.30 4.83 -0.52
CA ALA A 4 -2.67 3.98 0.47
C ALA A 4 -2.70 2.51 0.04
N THR A 5 -1.61 1.78 0.27
CA THR A 5 -1.50 0.34 0.03
C THR A 5 -0.44 -0.27 0.94
N VAL A 6 -0.50 -1.59 1.14
CA VAL A 6 0.54 -2.35 1.86
C VAL A 6 1.38 -3.12 0.84
N TYR A 7 2.62 -2.68 0.64
CA TYR A 7 3.62 -3.43 -0.13
C TYR A 7 4.26 -4.49 0.75
N ASP A 8 3.97 -5.76 0.47
CA ASP A 8 4.47 -6.91 1.24
C ASP A 8 4.80 -8.10 0.30
N PRO A 9 5.85 -7.98 -0.54
CA PRO A 9 6.21 -9.01 -1.51
C PRO A 9 6.61 -10.34 -0.88
N ALA A 10 7.10 -10.32 0.35
CA ALA A 10 7.44 -11.52 1.10
C ALA A 10 6.19 -12.36 1.44
N ARG A 11 5.01 -11.73 1.48
CA ARG A 11 3.71 -12.39 1.67
C ARG A 11 2.82 -12.33 0.42
N GLY A 12 3.42 -12.20 -0.76
CA GLY A 12 2.73 -12.34 -2.05
C GLY A 12 2.09 -11.06 -2.61
N ALA A 13 2.14 -9.93 -1.89
CA ALA A 13 1.67 -8.65 -2.43
C ALA A 13 2.65 -8.08 -3.50
N PRO A 14 2.21 -7.17 -4.38
CA PRO A 14 3.15 -6.46 -5.26
C PRO A 14 4.12 -5.58 -4.45
N CYS A 15 5.28 -5.26 -5.03
CA CYS A 15 6.12 -4.17 -4.55
C CYS A 15 5.78 -2.87 -5.28
N LEU A 16 6.41 -1.76 -4.91
CA LEU A 16 6.21 -0.47 -5.56
C LEU A 16 6.49 -0.53 -7.07
N GLU A 17 7.59 -1.19 -7.47
CA GLU A 17 8.01 -1.38 -8.87
C GLU A 17 7.02 -2.20 -9.70
N CYS A 18 6.21 -3.05 -9.05
CA CYS A 18 5.13 -3.77 -9.76
C CYS A 18 4.02 -2.80 -10.20
N VAL A 19 3.80 -1.73 -9.44
CA VAL A 19 2.71 -0.76 -9.67
C VAL A 19 3.19 0.40 -10.53
N PHE A 20 4.39 0.91 -10.27
CA PHE A 20 5.02 2.02 -10.98
C PHE A 20 6.37 1.55 -11.55
N PRO A 21 6.37 0.88 -12.71
CA PRO A 21 7.56 0.22 -13.26
C PRO A 21 8.52 1.17 -13.98
N GLU A 22 8.03 2.36 -14.33
CA GLU A 22 8.84 3.41 -14.93
C GLU A 22 8.71 4.62 -14.01
N PRO A 23 9.83 5.22 -13.58
CA PRO A 23 9.78 6.46 -12.83
C PRO A 23 9.13 7.54 -13.71
N PRO A 24 8.35 8.46 -13.12
CA PRO A 24 7.86 9.62 -13.86
C PRO A 24 9.03 10.38 -14.48
N ALA A 25 8.86 10.89 -15.70
CA ALA A 25 9.93 11.66 -16.33
C ALA A 25 10.25 12.92 -15.48
N ALA A 26 11.51 13.35 -15.52
CA ALA A 26 11.97 14.46 -14.69
C ALA A 26 11.11 15.72 -14.92
N GLY A 27 10.59 16.30 -13.85
CA GLY A 27 9.75 17.51 -13.88
C GLY A 27 8.25 17.29 -14.12
N LEU A 28 7.77 16.05 -14.33
CA LEU A 28 6.33 15.76 -14.48
C LEU A 28 5.55 15.79 -13.17
N VAL A 29 6.21 15.54 -12.04
CA VAL A 29 5.57 15.52 -10.73
C VAL A 29 6.03 16.76 -9.97
N PRO A 30 5.19 17.79 -9.86
CA PRO A 30 5.51 18.96 -9.06
C PRO A 30 5.67 18.53 -7.59
N SER A 31 6.56 19.20 -6.87
CA SER A 31 6.68 19.00 -5.43
C SER A 31 5.37 19.37 -4.73
N CYS A 32 5.14 18.84 -3.51
CA CYS A 32 3.99 19.24 -2.70
C CYS A 32 3.94 20.76 -2.44
N ALA A 33 5.10 21.43 -2.45
CA ALA A 33 5.22 22.88 -2.31
C ALA A 33 4.78 23.64 -3.57
N GLU A 34 4.96 23.06 -4.76
CA GLU A 34 4.59 23.65 -6.05
C GLU A 34 3.14 23.34 -6.44
N ALA A 35 2.66 22.12 -6.17
CA ALA A 35 1.30 21.69 -6.51
C ALA A 35 0.25 22.16 -5.49
N GLY A 36 0.67 22.34 -4.24
CA GLY A 36 -0.22 22.52 -3.09
C GLY A 36 -0.91 21.22 -2.67
N VAL A 37 -1.16 21.06 -1.37
CA VAL A 37 -1.93 19.94 -0.83
C VAL A 37 -2.90 20.41 0.24
N VAL A 38 -4.14 19.95 0.18
CA VAL A 38 -5.17 20.22 1.20
C VAL A 38 -4.76 19.46 2.47
N GLY A 39 -4.27 20.16 3.49
CA GLY A 39 -3.67 19.56 4.70
C GLY A 39 -4.44 18.41 5.35
N PRO A 40 -5.79 18.44 5.44
CA PRO A 40 -6.57 17.29 5.91
C PRO A 40 -6.35 15.98 5.14
N LEU A 41 -6.08 16.04 3.83
CA LEU A 41 -5.93 14.86 2.98
C LEU A 41 -4.76 13.95 3.39
N PRO A 42 -3.50 14.43 3.55
CA PRO A 42 -2.43 13.60 4.10
C PRO A 42 -2.69 13.19 5.55
N GLY A 43 -3.49 13.94 6.34
CA GLY A 43 -3.93 13.51 7.66
C GLY A 43 -4.81 12.25 7.62
N VAL A 44 -5.80 12.21 6.72
CA VAL A 44 -6.63 11.03 6.47
C VAL A 44 -5.78 9.85 6.00
N ILE A 45 -4.94 10.05 4.98
CA ILE A 45 -4.10 8.98 4.43
C ILE A 45 -3.08 8.48 5.45
N GLY A 46 -2.47 9.37 6.23
CA GLY A 46 -1.58 9.02 7.34
C GLY A 46 -2.27 8.15 8.39
N SER A 47 -3.52 8.47 8.73
CA SER A 47 -4.31 7.68 9.67
C SER A 47 -4.65 6.28 9.11
N VAL A 48 -4.97 6.20 7.81
CA VAL A 48 -5.13 4.90 7.13
C VAL A 48 -3.84 4.09 7.19
N MET A 49 -2.69 4.68 6.84
CA MET A 49 -1.39 4.00 6.89
C MET A 49 -1.05 3.50 8.31
N ALA A 50 -1.34 4.29 9.34
CA ALA A 50 -1.16 3.89 10.73
C ALA A 50 -2.05 2.69 11.10
N LEU A 51 -3.32 2.68 10.68
CA LEU A 51 -4.21 1.55 10.88
C LEU A 51 -3.73 0.29 10.13
N GLU A 52 -3.20 0.42 8.91
CA GLU A 52 -2.59 -0.71 8.21
C GLU A 52 -1.39 -1.28 8.96
N ALA A 53 -0.53 -0.42 9.50
CA ALA A 53 0.60 -0.84 10.33
C ALA A 53 0.14 -1.58 11.59
N ILE A 54 -0.88 -1.07 12.28
CA ILE A 54 -1.48 -1.73 13.45
C ILE A 54 -1.99 -3.12 13.07
N LYS A 55 -2.78 -3.26 12.00
CA LYS A 55 -3.29 -4.56 11.52
C LYS A 55 -2.15 -5.55 11.24
N ILE A 56 -1.06 -5.10 10.64
CA ILE A 56 0.10 -5.95 10.36
C ILE A 56 0.79 -6.41 11.65
N VAL A 57 1.00 -5.49 12.60
CA VAL A 57 1.70 -5.77 13.86
C VAL A 57 0.89 -6.71 14.76
N THR A 58 -0.42 -6.50 14.84
CA THR A 58 -1.31 -7.28 15.70
C THR A 58 -1.84 -8.54 15.04
N GLY A 59 -1.72 -8.67 13.71
CA GLY A 59 -2.36 -9.74 12.94
C GLY A 59 -3.87 -9.59 12.80
N ALA A 60 -4.45 -8.43 13.15
CA ALA A 60 -5.89 -8.21 13.12
C ALA A 60 -6.42 -7.78 11.73
N GLY A 61 -7.63 -8.23 11.41
CA GLY A 61 -8.37 -7.82 10.21
C GLY A 61 -7.66 -8.14 8.90
N THR A 62 -8.01 -7.41 7.84
CA THR A 62 -7.45 -7.59 6.50
C THR A 62 -6.66 -6.35 6.09
N PRO A 63 -5.32 -6.40 6.07
CA PRO A 63 -4.49 -5.32 5.54
C PRO A 63 -4.73 -5.11 4.04
N LEU A 64 -4.43 -3.91 3.52
CA LEU A 64 -4.50 -3.54 2.10
C LEU A 64 -3.41 -4.22 1.24
N ARG A 65 -3.07 -5.48 1.52
CA ARG A 65 -2.12 -6.26 0.72
C ARG A 65 -2.76 -6.59 -0.63
N GLY A 66 -2.12 -6.15 -1.72
CA GLY A 66 -2.65 -6.39 -3.07
C GLY A 66 -3.84 -5.50 -3.44
N GLU A 67 -4.14 -4.48 -2.65
CA GLU A 67 -5.15 -3.47 -2.95
C GLU A 67 -4.59 -2.07 -2.71
N MET A 68 -5.04 -1.10 -3.50
CA MET A 68 -4.79 0.31 -3.27
C MET A 68 -6.12 0.99 -2.96
N LEU A 69 -6.19 1.60 -1.79
CA LEU A 69 -7.22 2.57 -1.45
C LEU A 69 -6.91 3.88 -2.18
N ILE A 70 -7.91 4.45 -2.84
CA ILE A 70 -7.88 5.81 -3.36
C ILE A 70 -9.02 6.56 -2.69
N PHE A 71 -8.69 7.66 -2.02
CA PHE A 71 -9.63 8.55 -1.35
C PHE A 71 -9.73 9.86 -2.12
N ASP A 72 -10.91 10.15 -2.66
CA ASP A 72 -11.24 11.44 -3.23
C ASP A 72 -11.83 12.35 -2.15
N GLY A 73 -11.01 13.27 -1.65
CA GLY A 73 -11.44 14.24 -0.65
C GLY A 73 -12.39 15.32 -1.15
N LEU A 74 -12.52 15.52 -2.48
CA LEU A 74 -13.45 16.50 -3.03
C LEU A 74 -14.90 16.00 -2.98
N HIS A 75 -15.10 14.72 -3.32
CA HIS A 75 -16.42 14.08 -3.31
C HIS A 75 -16.68 13.23 -2.07
N GLY A 76 -15.67 13.04 -1.20
CA GLY A 76 -15.77 12.19 -0.01
C GLY A 76 -15.85 10.70 -0.33
N GLU A 77 -15.36 10.29 -1.50
CA GLU A 77 -15.49 8.93 -2.00
C GLU A 77 -14.22 8.11 -1.73
N SER A 78 -14.40 6.81 -1.56
CA SER A 78 -13.30 5.86 -1.49
C SER A 78 -13.51 4.72 -2.46
N ARG A 79 -12.46 4.38 -3.21
CA ARG A 79 -12.42 3.24 -4.11
C ARG A 79 -11.22 2.37 -3.80
N ARG A 80 -11.38 1.06 -4.00
CA ARG A 80 -10.28 0.09 -3.95
C ARG A 80 -9.99 -0.42 -5.34
N ILE A 81 -8.73 -0.46 -5.70
CA ILE A 81 -8.28 -1.12 -6.93
C ILE A 81 -7.37 -2.29 -6.56
N THR A 82 -7.51 -3.39 -7.28
CA THR A 82 -6.66 -4.55 -7.06
C THR A 82 -5.30 -4.34 -7.74
N LEU A 83 -4.23 -4.56 -7.00
CA LEU A 83 -2.86 -4.52 -7.49
C LEU A 83 -2.38 -5.94 -7.81
N ARG A 84 -1.57 -6.07 -8.85
CA ARG A 84 -1.02 -7.37 -9.29
C ARG A 84 0.49 -7.36 -9.21
N ARG A 85 1.05 -8.45 -8.67
CA ARG A 85 2.49 -8.71 -8.74
C ARG A 85 2.87 -9.06 -10.17
N ARG A 86 3.92 -8.42 -10.67
CA ARG A 86 4.53 -8.73 -11.96
C ARG A 86 5.46 -9.93 -11.84
N ALA A 87 5.28 -10.92 -12.71
CA ALA A 87 6.15 -12.11 -12.76
C ALA A 87 7.58 -11.75 -13.17
N ASP A 88 7.74 -10.72 -14.00
CA ASP A 88 8.99 -10.18 -14.53
C ASP A 88 9.56 -9.01 -13.70
N CYS A 89 9.04 -8.76 -12.49
CA CYS A 89 9.50 -7.63 -11.68
C CYS A 89 10.99 -7.79 -11.30
N PRO A 90 11.88 -6.83 -11.63
CA PRO A 90 13.30 -6.93 -11.32
C PRO A 90 13.58 -6.88 -9.80
N VAL A 91 12.64 -6.37 -9.01
CA VAL A 91 12.79 -6.21 -7.55
C VAL A 91 12.27 -7.42 -6.78
N CYS A 92 11.04 -7.85 -7.03
CA CYS A 92 10.39 -8.85 -6.19
C CYS A 92 10.09 -10.18 -6.88
N SER A 93 10.41 -10.39 -8.16
CA SER A 93 10.13 -11.66 -8.86
C SER A 93 10.69 -12.89 -8.14
N LEU A 94 11.91 -12.79 -7.58
CA LEU A 94 12.60 -13.87 -6.87
C LEU A 94 12.16 -14.05 -5.41
N MET A 95 11.32 -13.17 -4.87
CA MET A 95 10.79 -13.31 -3.51
C MET A 95 9.64 -14.32 -3.51
N THR A 96 9.96 -15.61 -3.50
CA THR A 96 8.97 -16.69 -3.33
C THR A 96 8.64 -16.81 -1.83
N PRO A 97 7.39 -17.12 -1.44
CA PRO A 97 6.97 -17.23 -0.03
C PRO A 97 7.69 -18.29 0.84
N SER A 98 8.77 -18.93 0.36
CA SER A 98 9.31 -20.19 0.90
C SER A 98 10.20 -20.06 2.16
N HIS A 99 10.39 -18.87 2.74
CA HIS A 99 11.28 -18.71 3.91
C HIS A 99 10.68 -17.98 5.12
N ILE A 100 9.42 -17.56 5.06
CA ILE A 100 8.74 -17.05 6.26
C ILE A 100 8.04 -18.23 6.92
N GLN A 101 8.69 -18.80 7.94
CA GLN A 101 8.02 -19.68 8.89
C GLN A 101 6.72 -18.99 9.32
N ALA A 102 5.59 -19.66 9.11
CA ALA A 102 4.31 -19.26 9.65
C ALA A 102 4.52 -18.95 11.14
N ARG A 103 4.28 -17.70 11.54
CA ARG A 103 4.09 -17.42 12.96
C ARG A 103 2.89 -18.26 13.41
N PRO A 104 2.96 -18.92 14.58
CA PRO A 104 1.84 -19.71 15.08
C PRO A 104 0.58 -18.84 15.12
N GLU A 105 -0.55 -19.41 14.72
CA GLU A 105 -1.88 -18.80 14.86
C GLU A 105 -2.07 -18.38 16.32
N GLU A 106 -2.17 -17.07 16.56
CA GLU A 106 -2.35 -16.47 17.89
C GLU A 106 -3.86 -16.32 18.20
N PRO A 107 -4.24 -16.32 19.48
CA PRO A 107 -5.59 -16.70 19.93
C PRO A 107 -6.64 -15.65 19.56
N GLU A 108 -7.86 -16.13 19.24
CA GLU A 108 -9.06 -15.30 19.16
C GLU A 108 -9.22 -14.50 20.47
N PHE A 109 -9.10 -13.18 20.35
CA PHE A 109 -9.50 -12.28 21.43
C PHE A 109 -11.04 -12.23 21.49
N PRO A 110 -11.65 -12.28 22.69
CA PRO A 110 -13.10 -12.27 22.90
C PRO A 110 -13.76 -10.93 22.55
#